data_AF-Q0C7N3-F1
#
_entry.id   AF-Q0C7N3-F1
#
_cell.length_a   1.000
_cell.length_b   1.000
_cell.length_c   1.000
_cell.angle_alpha   90.00
_cell.angle_beta   90.00
_cell.angle_gamma   90.00
#
_symmetry.space_group_name_H-M   'P 1'
#
loop_
_entity.id
_entity.type
_entity.pdbx_description
1 polymer ?
#
loop_
_entity_poly.entity_id
_entity_poly.type
_entity_poly.pdbx_seq_one_letter_code
_entity_poly.pdbx_strand_id
1 'polypeptide(L)'
;MMSSRDGFQWTPETGLVQGVPSIGVISPSTNVTTNQSWDVIVVGGGYSGLTSLRDATVAGLRVLLVEARDRIGGRSWSSNIEGYPFEMGGTWVHMFQPHVWREISRYQMRNELESSFDFSHGVNHFQLRSSQGESIMSHDEEDALLAGALAKFVNVDGQLGRKIMPLSHDTFHIPEARKYDNMSAQDRLDEISLSLTPNERVALESFILLCSCGTLQTTSFLEFLHWWALCGYTYQGCLDCLITYKFKGGQSSFAIKFFKEALSTGRLSYVFNSPVSSIHDNGKKVTLTTRDGRQYSAPRLISTVPLNVLNTIKFEPPLDPQRVAAMNIGHVNQCVKVHAEISSKGMRSWTGISYPFNKLAYAIGDGTTPQGNTHVVCFGGNFNHIQPEEDVAATKKAVDNLSPGNMDIKRLVFHNWSRDEFAKGAWFFSPPQLLSTSLEALRARHGNVLFANSDWAVGWRSFIDGAIEEGTRAAMTVKEELGPRTTFRSNL
;
A
#
# COMPACT_ATOMS: atom_id res chain seq x y z
N MET A 1 10.76 5.32 -22.18
CA MET A 1 10.68 4.54 -20.91
C MET A 1 10.54 3.08 -21.26
N MET A 2 11.07 2.18 -20.43
CA MET A 2 10.87 0.74 -20.62
C MET A 2 9.51 0.32 -20.08
N SER A 3 8.93 -0.72 -20.68
CA SER A 3 7.65 -1.30 -20.26
C SER A 3 7.88 -2.42 -19.23
N SER A 4 7.09 -2.41 -18.16
CA SER A 4 6.98 -3.56 -17.26
C SER A 4 6.02 -4.57 -17.86
N ARG A 5 6.14 -5.84 -17.46
CA ARG A 5 5.09 -6.86 -17.67
C ARG A 5 3.83 -6.60 -16.85
N ASP A 6 3.95 -5.78 -15.80
CA ASP A 6 2.84 -5.45 -14.92
C ASP A 6 1.92 -4.37 -15.51
N GLY A 7 0.67 -4.41 -15.06
CA GLY A 7 -0.32 -3.37 -15.32
C GLY A 7 -1.06 -3.57 -16.63
N PHE A 8 -2.15 -2.85 -16.78
CA PHE A 8 -3.05 -2.92 -17.91
C PHE A 8 -3.46 -1.51 -18.33
N GLN A 9 -3.69 -1.37 -19.63
CA GLN A 9 -4.27 -0.19 -20.23
C GLN A 9 -5.35 -0.59 -21.23
N TRP A 10 -6.44 0.16 -21.27
CA TRP A 10 -7.45 0.06 -22.31
C TRP A 10 -7.69 1.43 -22.96
N THR A 11 -7.88 1.45 -24.28
CA THR A 11 -8.41 2.58 -25.07
C THR A 11 -9.39 2.05 -26.11
N PRO A 12 -10.27 2.89 -26.69
CA PRO A 12 -11.11 2.49 -27.82
C PRO A 12 -10.31 1.92 -29.00
N GLU A 13 -9.12 2.46 -29.26
CA GLU A 13 -8.30 2.12 -30.42
C GLU A 13 -7.51 0.83 -30.22
N THR A 14 -6.95 0.62 -29.02
CA THR A 14 -6.05 -0.51 -28.75
C THR A 14 -6.74 -1.71 -28.13
N GLY A 15 -7.95 -1.55 -27.61
CA GLY A 15 -8.52 -2.51 -26.68
C GLY A 15 -7.66 -2.64 -25.42
N LEU A 16 -7.83 -3.75 -24.69
CA LEU A 16 -7.11 -4.03 -23.44
C LEU A 16 -5.73 -4.62 -23.76
N VAL A 17 -4.68 -4.00 -23.25
CA VAL A 17 -3.29 -4.42 -23.42
C VAL A 17 -2.63 -4.56 -22.05
N GLN A 18 -1.84 -5.62 -21.88
CA GLN A 18 -1.04 -5.86 -20.69
C GLN A 18 0.37 -5.27 -20.86
N GLY A 19 0.91 -4.74 -19.77
CA GLY A 19 2.23 -4.13 -19.69
C GLY A 19 2.20 -2.65 -20.02
N VAL A 20 2.68 -1.82 -19.08
CA VAL A 20 2.69 -0.35 -19.21
C VAL A 20 4.07 0.21 -18.86
N PRO A 21 4.47 1.40 -19.36
CA PRO A 21 5.77 1.99 -19.08
C PRO A 21 5.94 2.30 -17.60
N SER A 22 7.15 2.17 -17.05
CA SER A 22 7.46 2.68 -15.71
C SER A 22 8.92 3.06 -15.57
N ILE A 23 9.19 4.12 -14.82
CA ILE A 23 10.54 4.49 -14.36
C ILE A 23 11.11 3.38 -13.46
N GLY A 24 10.24 2.59 -12.82
CA GLY A 24 10.66 1.51 -11.92
C GLY A 24 11.33 0.32 -12.62
N VAL A 25 11.20 0.18 -13.96
CA VAL A 25 11.83 -0.94 -14.69
C VAL A 25 13.35 -0.76 -14.71
N ILE A 26 14.09 -1.78 -14.28
CA ILE A 26 15.56 -1.75 -14.20
C ILE A 26 16.17 -2.52 -15.37
N SER A 27 17.07 -1.85 -16.11
CA SER A 27 17.86 -2.46 -17.18
C SER A 27 19.32 -1.98 -17.12
N PRO A 28 20.31 -2.90 -17.27
CA PRO A 28 20.14 -4.35 -17.42
C PRO A 28 19.46 -4.98 -16.20
N SER A 29 18.82 -6.15 -16.34
CA SER A 29 18.07 -6.79 -15.24
C SER A 29 18.96 -7.39 -14.15
N THR A 30 20.27 -7.36 -14.33
CA THR A 30 21.26 -7.81 -13.35
C THR A 30 22.58 -7.09 -13.57
N ASN A 31 23.31 -6.85 -12.49
CA ASN A 31 24.73 -6.49 -12.52
C ASN A 31 25.61 -7.50 -11.77
N VAL A 32 25.04 -8.65 -11.39
CA VAL A 32 25.78 -9.73 -10.72
C VAL A 32 26.78 -10.35 -11.69
N THR A 33 28.03 -10.48 -11.24
CA THR A 33 29.10 -11.17 -11.97
C THR A 33 29.56 -12.41 -11.20
N THR A 34 30.40 -13.24 -11.81
CA THR A 34 31.00 -14.40 -11.13
C THR A 34 31.87 -13.98 -9.94
N ASN A 35 31.92 -14.83 -8.90
CA ASN A 35 32.75 -14.68 -7.70
C ASN A 35 32.48 -13.47 -6.78
N GLN A 36 31.29 -12.88 -6.83
CA GLN A 36 30.88 -11.87 -5.85
C GLN A 36 30.52 -12.50 -4.50
N SER A 37 30.81 -11.78 -3.42
CA SER A 37 30.36 -12.11 -2.07
C SER A 37 29.60 -10.94 -1.48
N TRP A 38 28.55 -11.25 -0.74
CA TRP A 38 27.65 -10.27 -0.14
C TRP A 38 27.60 -10.45 1.37
N ASP A 39 27.41 -9.34 2.05
CA ASP A 39 27.24 -9.29 3.50
C ASP A 39 25.75 -9.45 3.84
N VAL A 40 24.86 -8.97 2.96
CA VAL A 40 23.40 -8.99 3.12
C VAL A 40 22.71 -9.32 1.80
N ILE A 41 21.68 -10.15 1.86
CA ILE A 41 20.70 -10.32 0.78
C ILE A 41 19.40 -9.60 1.17
N VAL A 42 18.82 -8.81 0.27
CA VAL A 42 17.48 -8.22 0.42
C VAL A 42 16.56 -8.87 -0.61
N VAL A 43 15.48 -9.50 -0.14
CA VAL A 43 14.45 -10.11 -1.00
C VAL A 43 13.28 -9.15 -1.14
N GLY A 44 13.05 -8.67 -2.35
CA GLY A 44 12.01 -7.69 -2.70
C GLY A 44 12.54 -6.26 -2.81
N GLY A 45 12.18 -5.58 -3.89
CA GLY A 45 12.55 -4.21 -4.26
C GLY A 45 11.40 -3.21 -4.11
N GLY A 46 10.44 -3.48 -3.22
CA GLY A 46 9.47 -2.47 -2.74
C GLY A 46 10.11 -1.48 -1.76
N TYR A 47 9.36 -0.50 -1.26
CA TYR A 47 9.93 0.55 -0.38
C TYR A 47 10.66 0.04 0.87
N SER A 48 10.21 -1.07 1.47
CA SER A 48 10.94 -1.73 2.57
C SER A 48 12.31 -2.24 2.12
N GLY A 49 12.36 -2.92 0.97
CA GLY A 49 13.61 -3.42 0.40
C GLY A 49 14.53 -2.29 -0.10
N LEU A 50 13.98 -1.29 -0.78
CA LEU A 50 14.70 -0.10 -1.26
C LEU A 50 15.32 0.68 -0.11
N THR A 51 14.59 0.86 1.00
CA THR A 51 15.13 1.50 2.21
C THR A 51 16.21 0.64 2.83
N SER A 52 15.95 -0.67 2.98
CA SER A 52 16.90 -1.62 3.56
C SER A 52 18.24 -1.64 2.81
N LEU A 53 18.19 -1.79 1.49
CA LEU A 53 19.39 -1.85 0.64
C LEU A 53 20.11 -0.50 0.59
N ARG A 54 19.39 0.63 0.61
CA ARG A 54 20.01 1.95 0.59
C ARG A 54 20.75 2.19 1.89
N ASP A 55 20.12 1.97 3.03
CA ASP A 55 20.75 2.17 4.34
C ASP A 55 21.94 1.22 4.56
N ALA A 56 21.80 -0.06 4.20
CA ALA A 56 22.88 -1.04 4.32
C ALA A 56 24.08 -0.73 3.42
N THR A 57 23.86 -0.34 2.15
CA THR A 57 24.96 0.02 1.24
C THR A 57 25.66 1.31 1.64
N VAL A 58 24.91 2.33 2.10
CA VAL A 58 25.47 3.58 2.64
C VAL A 58 26.28 3.31 3.92
N ALA A 59 25.87 2.33 4.73
CA ALA A 59 26.64 1.86 5.88
C ALA A 59 27.90 1.06 5.53
N GLY A 60 28.18 0.85 4.24
CA GLY A 60 29.39 0.19 3.74
C GLY A 60 29.25 -1.32 3.52
N LEU A 61 28.07 -1.90 3.70
CA LEU A 61 27.84 -3.33 3.46
C LEU A 61 27.66 -3.61 1.95
N ARG A 62 28.13 -4.77 1.49
CA ARG A 62 27.87 -5.28 0.14
C ARG A 62 26.53 -6.00 0.14
N VAL A 63 25.59 -5.49 -0.66
CA VAL A 63 24.20 -5.93 -0.64
C VAL A 63 23.85 -6.54 -1.99
N LEU A 64 23.16 -7.69 -1.96
CA LEU A 64 22.46 -8.25 -3.12
C LEU A 64 20.96 -8.01 -2.98
N LEU A 65 20.35 -7.30 -3.93
CA LEU A 65 18.90 -7.27 -4.11
C LEU A 65 18.46 -8.42 -5.02
N VAL A 66 17.47 -9.20 -4.58
CA VAL A 66 16.78 -10.20 -5.40
C VAL A 66 15.31 -9.85 -5.51
N GLU A 67 14.86 -9.52 -6.72
CA GLU A 67 13.50 -9.06 -7.02
C GLU A 67 12.82 -10.01 -8.02
N ALA A 68 11.57 -10.36 -7.75
CA ALA A 68 10.78 -11.25 -8.58
C ALA A 68 10.33 -10.58 -9.90
N ARG A 69 10.00 -9.29 -9.84
CA ARG A 69 9.52 -8.48 -10.96
C ARG A 69 10.67 -7.97 -11.83
N ASP A 70 10.33 -7.28 -12.92
CA ASP A 70 11.27 -6.50 -13.75
C ASP A 70 11.48 -5.06 -13.24
N ARG A 71 10.82 -4.69 -12.14
CA ARG A 71 10.78 -3.33 -11.62
C ARG A 71 10.92 -3.25 -10.11
N ILE A 72 11.33 -2.09 -9.62
CA ILE A 72 11.27 -1.69 -8.22
C ILE A 72 9.88 -1.12 -7.85
N GLY A 73 9.66 -0.82 -6.57
CA GLY A 73 8.46 -0.18 -6.01
C GLY A 73 7.44 -1.18 -5.43
N GLY A 74 7.42 -2.42 -5.90
CA GLY A 74 6.52 -3.45 -5.39
C GLY A 74 5.06 -3.04 -5.54
N ARG A 75 4.33 -2.93 -4.41
CA ARG A 75 2.92 -2.52 -4.33
C ARG A 75 2.66 -1.02 -4.57
N SER A 76 3.70 -0.23 -4.85
CA SER A 76 3.56 1.17 -5.25
C SER A 76 4.48 1.47 -6.41
N TRP A 77 3.89 1.87 -7.54
CA TRP A 77 4.59 2.24 -8.75
C TRP A 77 3.66 3.06 -9.65
N SER A 78 4.24 3.89 -10.50
CA SER A 78 3.50 4.71 -11.45
C SER A 78 3.83 4.34 -12.90
N SER A 79 2.86 4.58 -13.78
CA SER A 79 3.02 4.51 -15.22
C SER A 79 2.77 5.87 -15.86
N ASN A 80 3.78 6.39 -16.56
CA ASN A 80 3.67 7.66 -17.26
C ASN A 80 3.16 7.40 -18.68
N ILE A 81 1.88 7.68 -18.91
CA ILE A 81 1.20 7.48 -20.19
C ILE A 81 0.78 8.85 -20.70
N GLU A 82 1.26 9.21 -21.89
CA GLU A 82 0.96 10.49 -22.54
C GLU A 82 1.21 11.74 -21.67
N GLY A 83 2.23 11.65 -20.80
CA GLY A 83 2.65 12.73 -19.92
C GLY A 83 1.94 12.79 -18.56
N TYR A 84 1.02 11.86 -18.26
CA TYR A 84 0.35 11.77 -16.96
C TYR A 84 0.79 10.54 -16.16
N PRO A 85 1.12 10.68 -14.86
CA PRO A 85 1.47 9.56 -13.98
C PRO A 85 0.22 8.85 -13.44
N PHE A 86 -0.08 7.65 -13.93
CA PHE A 86 -1.11 6.78 -13.37
C PHE A 86 -0.53 5.94 -12.23
N GLU A 87 -1.12 6.06 -11.04
CA GLU A 87 -0.59 5.45 -9.81
C GLU A 87 -1.18 4.08 -9.54
N MET A 88 -0.47 3.04 -10.00
CA MET A 88 -0.95 1.67 -10.09
C MET A 88 -1.25 1.00 -8.73
N GLY A 89 -0.75 1.56 -7.62
CA GLY A 89 -0.89 1.02 -6.27
C GLY A 89 -0.91 2.13 -5.21
N GLY A 90 -0.09 2.01 -4.17
CA GLY A 90 0.04 3.05 -3.14
C GLY A 90 0.42 4.40 -3.75
N THR A 91 -0.26 5.49 -3.36
CA THR A 91 -0.19 6.81 -4.03
C THR A 91 0.12 7.95 -3.09
N TRP A 92 -0.68 8.10 -2.04
CA TRP A 92 -0.71 9.32 -1.27
C TRP A 92 0.28 9.31 -0.12
N VAL A 93 0.78 10.50 0.20
CA VAL A 93 1.78 10.75 1.24
C VAL A 93 1.44 12.03 2.00
N HIS A 94 1.83 12.12 3.28
CA HIS A 94 1.59 13.32 4.07
C HIS A 94 2.70 13.58 5.09
N MET A 95 2.84 14.81 5.59
CA MET A 95 3.89 15.17 6.56
C MET A 95 3.75 14.51 7.93
N PHE A 96 2.55 14.02 8.25
CA PHE A 96 2.29 13.23 9.47
C PHE A 96 2.68 11.75 9.35
N GLN A 97 3.21 11.35 8.19
CA GLN A 97 3.81 10.05 7.94
C GLN A 97 5.34 10.21 8.01
N PRO A 98 5.95 9.98 9.19
CA PRO A 98 7.29 10.50 9.49
C PRO A 98 8.40 9.88 8.64
N HIS A 99 8.30 8.59 8.31
CA HIS A 99 9.32 7.84 7.59
C HIS A 99 9.34 8.24 6.11
N VAL A 100 8.17 8.25 5.45
CA VAL A 100 8.06 8.68 4.05
C VAL A 100 8.37 10.17 3.91
N TRP A 101 7.92 11.00 4.84
CA TRP A 101 8.18 12.44 4.79
C TRP A 101 9.66 12.78 5.01
N ARG A 102 10.36 12.01 5.86
CA ARG A 102 11.81 12.11 6.02
C ARG A 102 12.52 11.85 4.69
N GLU A 103 12.10 10.84 3.94
CA GLU A 103 12.72 10.51 2.65
C GLU A 103 12.37 11.54 1.56
N ILE A 104 11.12 12.01 1.51
CA ILE A 104 10.70 13.12 0.63
C ILE A 104 11.58 14.36 0.89
N SER A 105 11.79 14.68 2.16
CA SER A 105 12.66 15.77 2.59
C SER A 105 14.11 15.56 2.20
N ARG A 106 14.67 14.36 2.44
CA ARG A 106 16.05 13.98 2.11
C ARG A 106 16.34 14.10 0.62
N TYR A 107 15.42 13.65 -0.23
CA TYR A 107 15.55 13.73 -1.68
C TYR A 107 15.07 15.05 -2.28
N GLN A 108 14.70 16.02 -1.43
CA GLN A 108 14.28 17.37 -1.81
C GLN A 108 13.02 17.42 -2.69
N MET A 109 12.11 16.45 -2.52
CA MET A 109 10.90 16.31 -3.34
C MET A 109 9.66 16.99 -2.75
N ARG A 110 9.80 17.82 -1.70
CA ARG A 110 8.66 18.49 -1.03
C ARG A 110 7.83 19.36 -1.98
N ASN A 111 8.48 19.99 -2.96
CA ASN A 111 7.83 20.85 -3.95
C ASN A 111 7.30 20.08 -5.17
N GLU A 112 7.52 18.77 -5.21
CA GLU A 112 7.08 17.85 -6.26
C GLU A 112 5.74 17.18 -5.92
N LEU A 113 5.05 17.63 -4.87
CA LEU A 113 3.73 17.15 -4.50
C LEU A 113 2.63 18.03 -5.11
N GLU A 114 1.48 17.42 -5.38
CA GLU A 114 0.25 18.06 -5.82
C GLU A 114 -0.97 17.49 -5.10
N SER A 115 -2.05 18.29 -5.04
CA SER A 115 -3.31 17.88 -4.43
C SER A 115 -4.17 17.10 -5.42
N SER A 116 -4.75 16.01 -4.94
CA SER A 116 -5.75 15.21 -5.67
C SER A 116 -7.06 15.98 -5.81
N PHE A 117 -7.46 16.73 -4.78
CA PHE A 117 -8.67 17.55 -4.81
C PHE A 117 -8.40 18.94 -5.40
N ASP A 118 -9.28 19.36 -6.31
CA ASP A 118 -9.41 20.73 -6.80
C ASP A 118 -10.89 21.00 -7.06
N PHE A 119 -11.48 21.81 -6.19
CA PHE A 119 -12.89 22.19 -6.22
C PHE A 119 -13.11 23.61 -6.77
N SER A 120 -12.07 24.23 -7.35
CA SER A 120 -12.14 25.60 -7.86
C SER A 120 -12.98 25.77 -9.12
N HIS A 121 -13.29 24.68 -9.82
CA HIS A 121 -14.03 24.66 -11.08
C HIS A 121 -14.68 23.29 -11.32
N GLY A 122 -15.70 23.25 -12.17
CA GLY A 122 -16.40 22.01 -12.52
C GLY A 122 -17.77 21.90 -11.85
N VAL A 123 -18.24 20.67 -11.63
CA VAL A 123 -19.57 20.39 -11.07
C VAL A 123 -19.68 20.67 -9.57
N ASN A 124 -18.54 20.75 -8.89
CA ASN A 124 -18.32 21.01 -7.46
C ASN A 124 -19.35 20.36 -6.52
N HIS A 125 -19.47 19.04 -6.60
CA HIS A 125 -20.41 18.29 -5.76
C HIS A 125 -19.95 16.87 -5.45
N PHE A 126 -20.53 16.35 -4.39
CA PHE A 126 -20.52 14.94 -4.03
C PHE A 126 -21.80 14.25 -4.52
N GLN A 127 -21.65 13.09 -5.14
CA GLN A 127 -22.77 12.26 -5.60
C GLN A 127 -22.85 10.96 -4.79
N LEU A 128 -23.87 10.83 -3.96
CA LEU A 128 -24.17 9.65 -3.15
C LEU A 128 -25.27 8.81 -3.81
N ARG A 129 -24.95 7.58 -4.20
CA ARG A 129 -25.90 6.65 -4.84
C ARG A 129 -26.03 5.40 -3.98
N SER A 130 -27.27 5.15 -3.56
CA SER A 130 -27.65 4.03 -2.71
C SER A 130 -28.76 3.18 -3.33
N SER A 131 -29.10 2.05 -2.71
CA SER A 131 -30.28 1.28 -3.08
C SER A 131 -31.59 2.04 -2.90
N GLN A 132 -31.59 3.14 -2.13
CA GLN A 132 -32.76 3.99 -1.88
C GLN A 132 -32.89 5.15 -2.88
N GLY A 133 -31.86 5.41 -3.68
CA GLY A 133 -31.85 6.51 -4.65
C GLY A 133 -30.53 7.26 -4.68
N GLU A 134 -30.57 8.41 -5.34
CA GLU A 134 -29.41 9.29 -5.55
C GLU A 134 -29.60 10.62 -4.81
N SER A 135 -28.50 11.14 -4.26
CA SER A 135 -28.44 12.45 -3.62
C SER A 135 -27.18 13.17 -4.10
N ILE A 136 -27.34 14.43 -4.49
CA ILE A 136 -26.23 15.34 -4.83
C ILE A 136 -26.16 16.39 -3.75
N MET A 137 -24.96 16.63 -3.21
CA MET A 137 -24.73 17.60 -2.15
C MET A 137 -23.39 18.32 -2.33
N SER A 138 -23.20 19.43 -1.64
CA SER A 138 -21.92 20.14 -1.60
C SER A 138 -20.83 19.31 -0.90
N HIS A 139 -19.55 19.62 -1.13
CA HIS A 139 -18.46 18.99 -0.40
C HIS A 139 -18.46 19.32 1.10
N ASP A 140 -18.99 20.48 1.51
CA ASP A 140 -19.18 20.80 2.93
C ASP A 140 -20.21 19.86 3.59
N GLU A 141 -21.28 19.51 2.87
CA GLU A 141 -22.28 18.53 3.32
C GLU A 141 -21.72 17.10 3.30
N GLU A 142 -20.90 16.74 2.30
CA GLU A 142 -20.14 15.48 2.27
C GLU A 142 -19.26 15.33 3.51
N ASP A 143 -18.50 16.38 3.85
CA ASP A 143 -17.60 16.38 4.99
C ASP A 143 -18.36 16.26 6.30
N ALA A 144 -19.46 16.99 6.47
CA ALA A 144 -20.32 16.89 7.65
C ALA A 144 -20.93 15.48 7.79
N LEU A 145 -21.37 14.89 6.67
CA LEU A 145 -21.93 13.53 6.63
C LEU A 145 -20.91 12.48 7.09
N LEU A 146 -19.72 12.48 6.48
CA LEU A 146 -18.67 11.51 6.79
C LEU A 146 -18.10 11.73 8.19
N ALA A 147 -17.83 12.97 8.60
CA ALA A 147 -17.34 13.27 9.93
C ALA A 147 -18.34 12.83 11.02
N GLY A 148 -19.63 13.10 10.83
CA GLY A 148 -20.68 12.70 11.76
C GLY A 148 -20.82 11.18 11.89
N ALA A 149 -20.83 10.46 10.76
CA ALA A 149 -20.95 9.01 10.75
C ALA A 149 -19.70 8.32 11.35
N LEU A 150 -18.50 8.79 10.99
CA LEU A 150 -17.25 8.28 11.54
C LEU A 150 -17.12 8.55 13.04
N ALA A 151 -17.52 9.72 13.52
CA ALA A 151 -17.54 10.01 14.95
C ALA A 151 -18.38 8.99 15.72
N LYS A 152 -19.57 8.61 15.23
CA LYS A 152 -20.38 7.55 15.86
C LYS A 152 -19.67 6.19 15.84
N PHE A 153 -19.03 5.84 14.73
CA PHE A 153 -18.31 4.59 14.57
C PHE A 153 -17.12 4.43 15.52
N VAL A 154 -16.26 5.44 15.61
CA VAL A 154 -14.99 5.35 16.36
C VAL A 154 -15.11 5.71 17.84
N ASN A 155 -16.22 6.31 18.28
CA ASN A 155 -16.38 6.81 19.66
C ASN A 155 -16.71 5.72 20.69
N VAL A 156 -15.86 4.71 20.79
CA VAL A 156 -16.02 3.56 21.70
C VAL A 156 -15.60 3.85 23.15
N ASP A 157 -15.03 5.02 23.40
CA ASP A 157 -14.46 5.44 24.69
C ASP A 157 -14.91 6.84 25.16
N GLY A 158 -15.84 7.44 24.41
CA GLY A 158 -16.31 8.81 24.62
C GLY A 158 -15.31 9.89 24.20
N GLN A 159 -14.17 9.52 23.60
CA GLN A 159 -13.13 10.44 23.14
C GLN A 159 -12.57 10.05 21.76
N LEU A 160 -13.43 9.54 20.88
CA LEU A 160 -13.09 9.20 19.48
C LEU A 160 -11.90 8.22 19.36
N GLY A 161 -11.71 7.33 20.34
CA GLY A 161 -10.64 6.34 20.35
C GLY A 161 -9.34 6.78 21.06
N ARG A 162 -9.24 8.03 21.53
CA ARG A 162 -8.02 8.57 22.16
C ARG A 162 -7.65 7.90 23.48
N LYS A 163 -8.62 7.35 24.23
CA LYS A 163 -8.33 6.60 25.47
C LYS A 163 -7.91 5.17 25.18
N ILE A 164 -8.43 4.57 24.11
CA ILE A 164 -8.11 3.19 23.72
C ILE A 164 -6.78 3.11 22.99
N MET A 165 -6.42 4.12 22.21
CA MET A 165 -5.19 4.11 21.42
C MET A 165 -4.38 5.40 21.55
N PRO A 166 -4.04 5.88 22.76
CA PRO A 166 -3.30 7.13 22.94
C PRO A 166 -1.93 7.12 22.25
N LEU A 167 -1.31 5.94 22.12
CA LEU A 167 -0.02 5.71 21.47
C LEU A 167 -0.19 4.73 20.30
N SER A 168 -0.51 5.23 19.11
CA SER A 168 -0.79 4.41 17.92
C SER A 168 0.39 3.56 17.41
N HIS A 169 1.62 3.83 17.87
CA HIS A 169 2.81 3.03 17.54
C HIS A 169 3.03 1.87 18.52
N ASP A 170 2.19 1.74 19.55
CA ASP A 170 2.12 0.63 20.48
C ASP A 170 0.67 0.14 20.54
N THR A 171 0.26 -0.65 19.54
CA THR A 171 -1.15 -1.02 19.27
C THR A 171 -1.92 -1.53 20.50
N PHE A 172 -1.24 -2.22 21.42
CA PHE A 172 -1.84 -2.82 22.62
C PHE A 172 -1.33 -2.18 23.91
N HIS A 173 -0.87 -0.92 23.84
CA HIS A 173 -0.45 -0.13 25.00
C HIS A 173 -1.50 -0.14 26.12
N ILE A 174 -2.75 0.06 25.70
CA ILE A 174 -3.94 -0.07 26.55
C ILE A 174 -4.47 -1.50 26.37
N PRO A 175 -4.47 -2.34 27.42
CA PRO A 175 -4.88 -3.75 27.31
C PRO A 175 -6.28 -3.94 26.73
N GLU A 176 -7.21 -3.02 27.01
CA GLU A 176 -8.57 -3.01 26.51
C GLU A 176 -8.66 -2.89 24.98
N ALA A 177 -7.62 -2.40 24.31
CA ALA A 177 -7.57 -2.33 22.84
C ALA A 177 -7.73 -3.73 22.20
N ARG A 178 -7.27 -4.79 22.89
CA ARG A 178 -7.37 -6.19 22.40
C ARG A 178 -8.81 -6.62 22.13
N LYS A 179 -9.78 -6.13 22.90
CA LYS A 179 -11.19 -6.51 22.68
C LYS A 179 -11.70 -6.04 21.31
N TYR A 180 -11.21 -4.91 20.82
CA TYR A 180 -11.58 -4.37 19.52
C TYR A 180 -10.91 -5.11 18.36
N ASP A 181 -9.81 -5.83 18.61
CA ASP A 181 -9.24 -6.74 17.59
C ASP A 181 -10.14 -7.96 17.37
N ASN A 182 -10.91 -8.36 18.39
CA ASN A 182 -11.91 -9.42 18.25
C ASN A 182 -13.17 -8.98 17.52
N MET A 183 -13.33 -7.68 17.25
CA MET A 183 -14.50 -7.11 16.59
C MET A 183 -14.23 -6.89 15.10
N SER A 184 -15.18 -7.29 14.28
CA SER A 184 -15.28 -6.84 12.90
C SER A 184 -15.90 -5.45 12.81
N ALA A 185 -15.75 -4.80 11.66
CA ALA A 185 -16.47 -3.57 11.36
C ALA A 185 -17.99 -3.79 11.36
N GLN A 186 -18.47 -4.98 10.95
CA GLN A 186 -19.89 -5.34 11.04
C GLN A 186 -20.37 -5.33 12.49
N ASP A 187 -19.63 -5.95 13.41
CA ASP A 187 -20.01 -6.00 14.83
C ASP A 187 -20.17 -4.59 15.39
N ARG A 188 -19.23 -3.70 15.05
CA ARG A 188 -19.31 -2.30 15.49
C ARG A 188 -20.48 -1.54 14.85
N LEU A 189 -20.79 -1.78 13.57
CA LEU A 189 -21.94 -1.16 12.89
C LEU A 189 -23.27 -1.59 13.52
N ASP A 190 -23.38 -2.85 13.93
CA ASP A 190 -24.59 -3.37 14.57
C ASP A 190 -24.85 -2.67 15.91
N GLU A 191 -23.81 -2.41 16.71
CA GLU A 191 -23.90 -1.66 17.98
C GLU A 191 -24.44 -0.24 17.83
N ILE A 192 -24.15 0.43 16.70
CA ILE A 192 -24.56 1.82 16.45
C ILE A 192 -25.70 1.96 15.45
N SER A 193 -26.26 0.86 14.98
CA SER A 193 -27.21 0.82 13.85
C SER A 193 -28.39 1.78 14.01
N LEU A 194 -28.94 1.91 15.22
CA LEU A 194 -30.06 2.80 15.53
C LEU A 194 -29.69 4.29 15.54
N SER A 195 -28.40 4.62 15.57
CA SER A 195 -27.90 6.00 15.60
C SER A 195 -27.56 6.57 14.22
N LEU A 196 -27.58 5.74 13.17
CA LEU A 196 -27.20 6.10 11.82
C LEU A 196 -28.44 6.35 10.95
N THR A 197 -28.45 7.49 10.26
CA THR A 197 -29.37 7.69 9.13
C THR A 197 -28.98 6.79 7.96
N PRO A 198 -29.89 6.56 6.98
CA PRO A 198 -29.54 5.77 5.79
C PRO A 198 -28.32 6.29 5.03
N ASN A 199 -28.21 7.62 4.85
CA ASN A 199 -27.07 8.21 4.16
C ASN A 199 -25.77 8.11 4.97
N GLU A 200 -25.82 8.31 6.29
CA GLU A 200 -24.65 8.11 7.16
C GLU A 200 -24.17 6.66 7.09
N ARG A 201 -25.09 5.69 7.10
CA ARG A 201 -24.74 4.28 7.01
C ARG A 201 -24.05 3.94 5.69
N VAL A 202 -24.60 4.39 4.55
CA VAL A 202 -24.00 4.15 3.22
C VAL A 202 -22.62 4.80 3.12
N ALA A 203 -22.48 6.06 3.53
CA ALA A 203 -21.20 6.78 3.50
C ALA A 203 -20.16 6.12 4.40
N LEU A 204 -20.55 5.75 5.64
CA LEU A 204 -19.68 5.08 6.60
C LEU A 204 -19.20 3.71 6.13
N GLU A 205 -20.12 2.83 5.71
CA GLU A 205 -19.77 1.51 5.19
C GLU A 205 -18.82 1.62 4.00
N SER A 206 -19.11 2.54 3.07
CA SER A 206 -18.27 2.78 1.89
C SER A 206 -16.87 3.28 2.26
N PHE A 207 -16.74 4.16 3.26
CA PHE A 207 -15.45 4.67 3.72
C PHE A 207 -14.64 3.60 4.46
N ILE A 208 -15.27 2.80 5.33
CA ILE A 208 -14.63 1.65 5.97
C ILE A 208 -14.09 0.68 4.92
N LEU A 209 -14.92 0.35 3.92
CA LEU A 209 -14.57 -0.57 2.85
C LEU A 209 -13.60 0.03 1.82
N LEU A 210 -13.50 1.36 1.70
CA LEU A 210 -12.41 2.01 0.99
C LEU A 210 -11.08 1.73 1.70
N CYS A 211 -11.03 1.89 3.02
CA CYS A 211 -9.81 1.65 3.81
C CYS A 211 -9.41 0.17 3.84
N SER A 212 -10.36 -0.75 3.96
CA SER A 212 -10.04 -2.18 4.10
C SER A 212 -10.06 -2.96 2.79
N CYS A 213 -10.91 -2.55 1.85
CA CYS A 213 -11.24 -3.27 0.61
C CYS A 213 -11.60 -4.75 0.81
N GLY A 214 -12.02 -5.12 2.02
CA GLY A 214 -12.49 -6.45 2.40
C GLY A 214 -14.02 -6.51 2.35
N THR A 215 -14.60 -7.20 3.34
CA THR A 215 -16.02 -7.12 3.68
C THR A 215 -16.17 -6.59 5.11
N LEU A 216 -17.37 -6.15 5.51
CA LEU A 216 -17.59 -5.63 6.86
C LEU A 216 -17.28 -6.68 7.95
N GLN A 217 -17.57 -7.95 7.67
CA GLN A 217 -17.34 -9.08 8.59
C GLN A 217 -15.87 -9.48 8.70
N THR A 218 -15.10 -9.24 7.63
CA THR A 218 -13.68 -9.62 7.58
C THR A 218 -12.76 -8.46 7.94
N THR A 219 -13.28 -7.24 8.10
CA THR A 219 -12.46 -6.06 8.42
C THR A 219 -12.30 -5.92 9.93
N SER A 220 -11.08 -5.92 10.47
CA SER A 220 -10.82 -5.61 11.89
C SER A 220 -11.23 -4.18 12.24
N PHE A 221 -12.05 -4.01 13.28
CA PHE A 221 -12.40 -2.69 13.79
C PHE A 221 -11.20 -2.00 14.46
N LEU A 222 -10.35 -2.75 15.19
CA LEU A 222 -9.13 -2.20 15.78
C LEU A 222 -8.20 -1.60 14.72
N GLU A 223 -8.06 -2.26 13.56
CA GLU A 223 -7.19 -1.75 12.50
C GLU A 223 -7.72 -0.46 11.90
N PHE A 224 -9.04 -0.30 11.81
CA PHE A 224 -9.64 0.97 11.44
C PHE A 224 -9.37 2.07 12.49
N LEU A 225 -9.52 1.76 13.78
CA LEU A 225 -9.17 2.69 14.87
C LEU A 225 -7.68 3.08 14.82
N HIS A 226 -6.80 2.17 14.41
CA HIS A 226 -5.38 2.43 14.26
C HIS A 226 -5.09 3.46 13.17
N TRP A 227 -5.69 3.30 11.99
CA TRP A 227 -5.61 4.31 10.94
C TRP A 227 -6.17 5.66 11.39
N TRP A 228 -7.34 5.66 12.03
CA TRP A 228 -7.98 6.86 12.58
C TRP A 228 -7.08 7.59 13.59
N ALA A 229 -6.43 6.87 14.50
CA ALA A 229 -5.52 7.42 15.49
C ALA A 229 -4.26 8.04 14.85
N LEU A 230 -3.67 7.37 13.85
CA LEU A 230 -2.54 7.88 13.07
C LEU A 230 -2.91 9.16 12.30
N CYS A 231 -4.17 9.26 11.88
CA CYS A 231 -4.75 10.43 11.21
C CYS A 231 -5.20 11.53 12.20
N GLY A 232 -4.79 11.48 13.46
CA GLY A 232 -5.09 12.55 14.43
C GLY A 232 -6.52 12.55 14.95
N TYR A 233 -7.24 11.43 14.81
CA TYR A 233 -8.59 11.21 15.33
C TYR A 233 -9.64 12.18 14.77
N THR A 234 -9.51 12.52 13.49
CA THR A 234 -10.48 13.36 12.77
C THR A 234 -10.63 12.88 11.34
N TYR A 235 -11.81 13.11 10.75
CA TYR A 235 -12.05 12.81 9.35
C TYR A 235 -11.16 13.66 8.43
N GLN A 236 -10.96 14.95 8.74
CA GLN A 236 -10.04 15.80 8.00
C GLN A 236 -8.62 15.23 7.98
N GLY A 237 -8.12 14.78 9.12
CA GLY A 237 -6.79 14.17 9.18
C GLY A 237 -6.71 12.87 8.37
N CYS A 238 -7.82 12.12 8.24
CA CYS A 238 -7.90 11.00 7.30
C CYS A 238 -7.83 11.46 5.85
N LEU A 239 -8.57 12.51 5.45
CA LEU A 239 -8.44 13.06 4.10
C LEU A 239 -7.01 13.51 3.79
N ASP A 240 -6.41 14.28 4.69
CA ASP A 240 -5.06 14.82 4.55
C ASP A 240 -4.02 13.70 4.37
N CYS A 241 -4.10 12.66 5.21
CA CYS A 241 -3.09 11.60 5.25
C CYS A 241 -3.31 10.48 4.23
N LEU A 242 -4.55 10.21 3.83
CA LEU A 242 -4.91 9.02 3.06
C LEU A 242 -5.10 9.30 1.57
N ILE A 243 -5.54 10.49 1.18
CA ILE A 243 -6.04 10.74 -0.19
C ILE A 243 -5.77 12.15 -0.76
N THR A 244 -4.98 12.99 -0.08
CA THR A 244 -4.76 14.37 -0.54
C THR A 244 -3.54 14.52 -1.46
N TYR A 245 -2.32 14.33 -0.96
CA TYR A 245 -1.12 14.68 -1.72
C TYR A 245 -0.47 13.48 -2.40
N LYS A 246 -0.09 13.66 -3.67
CA LYS A 246 0.64 12.68 -4.50
C LYS A 246 1.82 13.34 -5.21
N PHE A 247 2.72 12.54 -5.77
CA PHE A 247 3.87 13.06 -6.52
C PHE A 247 3.49 13.44 -7.96
N LYS A 248 3.86 14.64 -8.40
CA LYS A 248 3.72 15.12 -9.80
C LYS A 248 4.40 14.20 -10.82
N GLY A 249 5.49 13.55 -10.43
CA GLY A 249 6.21 12.58 -11.28
C GLY A 249 5.78 11.13 -11.11
N GLY A 250 4.80 10.88 -10.24
CA GLY A 250 4.35 9.57 -9.78
C GLY A 250 5.34 8.85 -8.85
N GLN A 251 4.88 7.84 -8.12
CA GLN A 251 5.66 7.09 -7.12
C GLN A 251 6.96 6.48 -7.67
N SER A 252 7.01 6.07 -8.93
CA SER A 252 8.26 5.53 -9.50
C SER A 252 9.37 6.58 -9.60
N SER A 253 9.07 7.89 -9.63
CA SER A 253 10.07 8.96 -9.57
C SER A 253 10.69 9.10 -8.17
N PHE A 254 9.96 8.70 -7.13
CA PHE A 254 10.43 8.65 -5.74
C PHE A 254 11.22 7.36 -5.47
N ALA A 255 10.68 6.20 -5.84
CA ALA A 255 11.34 4.89 -5.67
C ALA A 255 12.74 4.83 -6.31
N ILE A 256 12.91 5.41 -7.50
CA ILE A 256 14.20 5.40 -8.21
C ILE A 256 15.30 6.17 -7.47
N LYS A 257 14.96 7.11 -6.58
CA LYS A 257 15.95 7.85 -5.77
C LYS A 257 16.70 6.92 -4.82
N PHE A 258 15.99 6.02 -4.13
CA PHE A 258 16.58 5.01 -3.26
C PHE A 258 17.50 4.07 -4.01
N PHE A 259 17.03 3.56 -5.16
CA PHE A 259 17.81 2.64 -5.97
C PHE A 259 19.10 3.30 -6.49
N LYS A 260 19.01 4.54 -7.00
CA LYS A 260 20.18 5.29 -7.50
C LYS A 260 21.16 5.64 -6.39
N GLU A 261 20.68 6.03 -5.22
CA GLU A 261 21.55 6.31 -4.07
C GLU A 261 22.32 5.05 -3.67
N ALA A 262 21.64 3.92 -3.52
CA ALA A 262 22.27 2.65 -3.20
C ALA A 262 23.26 2.19 -4.28
N LEU A 263 22.90 2.33 -5.56
CA LEU A 263 23.78 1.99 -6.68
C LEU A 263 25.05 2.85 -6.70
N SER A 264 24.94 4.14 -6.38
CA SER A 264 26.06 5.08 -6.37
C SER A 264 27.14 4.75 -5.34
N THR A 265 26.83 3.94 -4.33
CA THR A 265 27.80 3.47 -3.34
C THR A 265 28.84 2.49 -3.93
N GLY A 266 28.55 1.90 -5.11
CA GLY A 266 29.35 0.82 -5.70
C GLY A 266 29.23 -0.52 -4.94
N ARG A 267 28.32 -0.63 -3.97
CA ARG A 267 28.16 -1.82 -3.10
C ARG A 267 26.84 -2.56 -3.32
N LEU A 268 26.04 -2.12 -4.29
CA LEU A 268 24.79 -2.78 -4.67
C LEU A 268 25.01 -3.73 -5.85
N SER A 269 24.77 -5.02 -5.61
CA SER A 269 24.45 -5.99 -6.64
C SER A 269 22.94 -6.20 -6.69
N TYR A 270 22.38 -6.51 -7.86
CA TYR A 270 20.96 -6.76 -8.01
C TYR A 270 20.68 -7.79 -9.10
N VAL A 271 19.57 -8.50 -8.94
CA VAL A 271 19.01 -9.41 -9.94
C VAL A 271 17.48 -9.34 -9.90
N PHE A 272 16.90 -8.95 -11.03
CA PHE A 272 15.46 -8.88 -11.29
C PHE A 272 15.01 -10.14 -12.05
N ASN A 273 13.70 -10.37 -12.13
CA ASN A 273 13.11 -11.59 -12.71
C ASN A 273 13.60 -12.86 -11.98
N SER A 274 13.73 -12.77 -10.66
CA SER A 274 14.31 -13.81 -9.80
C SER A 274 13.39 -14.14 -8.63
N PRO A 275 12.19 -14.70 -8.89
CA PRO A 275 11.30 -15.12 -7.82
C PRO A 275 11.97 -16.18 -6.94
N VAL A 276 11.91 -15.97 -5.62
CA VAL A 276 12.49 -16.88 -4.62
C VAL A 276 11.59 -18.09 -4.41
N SER A 277 12.17 -19.28 -4.27
CA SER A 277 11.46 -20.54 -4.00
C SER A 277 11.75 -21.07 -2.59
N SER A 278 12.97 -20.90 -2.09
CA SER A 278 13.34 -21.35 -0.74
C SER A 278 14.42 -20.49 -0.09
N ILE A 279 14.43 -20.49 1.24
CA ILE A 279 15.41 -19.84 2.10
C ILE A 279 15.85 -20.84 3.17
N HIS A 280 17.15 -21.15 3.19
CA HIS A 280 17.77 -22.05 4.15
C HIS A 280 18.82 -21.32 4.98
N ASP A 281 18.63 -21.27 6.30
CA ASP A 281 19.60 -20.77 7.27
C ASP A 281 20.27 -21.92 8.01
N ASN A 282 21.59 -22.01 7.90
CA ASN A 282 22.41 -23.02 8.60
C ASN A 282 23.04 -22.49 9.90
N GLY A 283 22.62 -21.31 10.37
CA GLY A 283 23.14 -20.64 11.56
C GLY A 283 24.39 -19.78 11.32
N LYS A 284 25.13 -20.00 10.22
CA LYS A 284 26.28 -19.16 9.82
C LYS A 284 25.97 -18.26 8.64
N LYS A 285 25.23 -18.77 7.65
CA LYS A 285 24.82 -18.06 6.44
C LYS A 285 23.42 -18.49 6.05
N VAL A 286 22.71 -17.56 5.41
CA VAL A 286 21.45 -17.84 4.73
C VAL A 286 21.75 -18.08 3.26
N THR A 287 21.15 -19.12 2.68
CA THR A 287 21.16 -19.41 1.26
C THR A 287 19.75 -19.31 0.72
N LEU A 288 19.56 -18.44 -0.27
CA LEU A 288 18.31 -18.31 -1.01
C LEU A 288 18.43 -19.13 -2.30
N THR A 289 17.34 -19.77 -2.72
CA THR A 289 17.21 -20.40 -4.03
C THR A 289 16.07 -19.74 -4.79
N THR A 290 16.30 -19.37 -6.05
CA THR A 290 15.25 -18.86 -6.96
C THR A 290 14.49 -20.01 -7.61
N ARG A 291 13.32 -19.74 -8.20
CA ARG A 291 12.51 -20.75 -8.90
C ARG A 291 13.24 -21.43 -10.06
N ASP A 292 14.19 -20.75 -10.69
CA ASP A 292 15.04 -21.30 -11.76
C ASP A 292 16.33 -21.98 -11.24
N GLY A 293 16.46 -22.16 -9.92
CA GLY A 293 17.53 -22.93 -9.30
C GLY A 293 18.82 -22.15 -9.01
N ARG A 294 18.92 -20.86 -9.35
CA ARG A 294 20.07 -20.04 -8.94
C ARG A 294 20.10 -19.89 -7.42
N GLN A 295 21.31 -19.88 -6.86
CA GLN A 295 21.52 -19.76 -5.43
C GLN A 295 22.41 -18.56 -5.10
N TYR A 296 22.06 -17.88 -4.01
CA TYR A 296 22.84 -16.78 -3.47
C TYR A 296 22.91 -16.92 -1.96
N SER A 297 24.07 -16.60 -1.36
CA SER A 297 24.26 -16.73 0.08
C SER A 297 24.92 -15.51 0.69
N ALA A 298 24.52 -15.18 1.92
CA ALA A 298 25.09 -14.09 2.71
C ALA A 298 24.99 -14.40 4.22
N PRO A 299 25.79 -13.73 5.07
CA PRO A 299 25.64 -13.79 6.53
C PRO A 299 24.24 -13.43 7.04
N ARG A 300 23.55 -12.49 6.38
CA ARG A 300 22.21 -12.03 6.74
C ARG A 300 21.29 -11.94 5.52
N LEU A 301 19.99 -12.14 5.75
CA LEU A 301 18.96 -11.92 4.76
C LEU A 301 17.84 -11.05 5.35
N ILE A 302 17.41 -10.03 4.60
CA ILE A 302 16.22 -9.24 4.89
C ILE A 302 15.12 -9.70 3.92
N SER A 303 14.06 -10.30 4.44
CA SER A 303 12.89 -10.70 3.67
C SER A 303 11.83 -9.60 3.75
N THR A 304 11.49 -9.02 2.61
CA THR A 304 10.42 -8.02 2.49
C THR A 304 9.20 -8.54 1.75
N VAL A 305 9.10 -9.86 1.62
CA VAL A 305 7.99 -10.56 0.96
C VAL A 305 6.67 -10.27 1.69
N PRO A 306 5.58 -9.88 0.99
CA PRO A 306 4.28 -9.62 1.62
C PRO A 306 3.70 -10.83 2.35
N LEU A 307 2.87 -10.59 3.37
CA LEU A 307 2.22 -11.60 4.20
C LEU A 307 1.53 -12.67 3.35
N ASN A 308 0.71 -12.25 2.38
CA ASN A 308 -0.08 -13.15 1.53
C ASN A 308 0.77 -13.97 0.54
N VAL A 309 2.06 -13.68 0.42
CA VAL A 309 3.01 -14.36 -0.48
C VAL A 309 3.99 -15.25 0.27
N LEU A 310 4.20 -15.00 1.58
CA LEU A 310 5.18 -15.72 2.39
C LEU A 310 5.00 -17.24 2.38
N ASN A 311 3.76 -17.73 2.30
CA ASN A 311 3.44 -19.16 2.26
C ASN A 311 3.89 -19.87 0.97
N THR A 312 4.34 -19.12 -0.06
CA THR A 312 4.87 -19.68 -1.30
C THR A 312 6.37 -20.00 -1.24
N ILE A 313 7.05 -19.56 -0.17
CA ILE A 313 8.49 -19.76 0.02
C ILE A 313 8.72 -20.82 1.08
N LYS A 314 9.56 -21.82 0.77
CA LYS A 314 9.97 -22.83 1.74
C LYS A 314 11.07 -22.27 2.65
N PHE A 315 10.88 -22.35 3.96
CA PHE A 315 11.89 -21.94 4.95
C PHE A 315 12.46 -23.15 5.70
N GLU A 316 13.78 -23.17 5.86
CA GLU A 316 14.52 -24.13 6.68
C GLU A 316 15.50 -23.36 7.59
N PRO A 317 15.44 -23.48 8.94
CA PRO A 317 14.46 -24.24 9.71
C PRO A 317 13.02 -23.68 9.56
N PRO A 318 11.98 -24.48 9.91
CA PRO A 318 10.59 -24.05 9.81
C PRO A 318 10.32 -22.76 10.59
N LEU A 319 9.43 -21.91 10.06
CA LEU A 319 9.02 -20.66 10.71
C LEU A 319 8.21 -20.90 11.98
N ASP A 320 8.16 -19.88 12.83
CA ASP A 320 7.30 -19.84 14.00
C ASP A 320 5.83 -20.19 13.66
N PRO A 321 5.14 -21.04 14.46
CA PRO A 321 3.77 -21.46 14.18
C PRO A 321 2.75 -20.32 14.07
N GLN A 322 2.89 -19.24 14.85
CA GLN A 322 1.99 -18.07 14.78
C GLN A 322 2.20 -17.30 13.48
N ARG A 323 3.46 -17.16 13.02
CA ARG A 323 3.76 -16.60 11.70
C ARG A 323 3.18 -17.46 10.58
N VAL A 324 3.27 -18.79 10.68
CA VAL A 324 2.67 -19.73 9.72
C VAL A 324 1.14 -19.60 9.72
N ALA A 325 0.50 -19.50 10.88
CA ALA A 325 -0.94 -19.27 10.97
C ALA A 325 -1.34 -17.96 10.28
N ALA A 326 -0.63 -16.86 10.57
CA ALA A 326 -0.92 -15.55 9.98
C ALA A 326 -0.79 -15.53 8.46
N MET A 327 0.25 -16.13 7.87
CA MET A 327 0.41 -16.18 6.40
C MET A 327 -0.62 -17.09 5.72
N ASN A 328 -1.17 -18.08 6.42
CA ASN A 328 -2.22 -18.95 5.90
C ASN A 328 -3.60 -18.31 6.00
N ILE A 329 -3.84 -17.50 7.04
CA ILE A 329 -5.04 -16.66 7.17
C ILE A 329 -5.02 -15.56 6.10
N GLY A 330 -3.88 -14.86 5.97
CA GLY A 330 -3.70 -13.72 5.09
C GLY A 330 -4.43 -12.46 5.56
N HIS A 331 -4.10 -11.33 4.93
CA HIS A 331 -4.82 -10.07 5.10
C HIS A 331 -6.02 -9.99 4.12
N VAL A 332 -7.03 -9.20 4.46
CA VAL A 332 -8.35 -9.25 3.79
C VAL A 332 -8.48 -8.36 2.57
N ASN A 333 -7.56 -7.42 2.40
CA ASN A 333 -7.65 -6.41 1.36
C ASN A 333 -7.48 -6.99 -0.06
N GLN A 334 -8.57 -6.92 -0.83
CA GLN A 334 -8.62 -7.25 -2.26
C GLN A 334 -9.04 -6.00 -3.06
N CYS A 335 -8.35 -4.87 -2.84
CA CYS A 335 -8.66 -3.61 -3.50
C CYS A 335 -8.61 -3.74 -5.02
N VAL A 336 -9.66 -3.21 -5.66
CA VAL A 336 -9.70 -2.95 -7.10
C VAL A 336 -9.52 -1.46 -7.30
N LYS A 337 -8.38 -1.06 -7.86
CA LYS A 337 -8.08 0.33 -8.18
C LYS A 337 -8.05 0.54 -9.69
N VAL A 338 -8.99 1.33 -10.21
CA VAL A 338 -9.13 1.62 -11.63
C VAL A 338 -9.02 3.11 -11.85
N HIS A 339 -8.12 3.52 -12.73
CA HIS A 339 -8.06 4.88 -13.23
C HIS A 339 -8.86 4.99 -14.51
N ALA A 340 -9.65 6.04 -14.64
CA ALA A 340 -10.37 6.40 -15.86
C ALA A 340 -9.95 7.79 -16.33
N GLU A 341 -9.48 7.92 -17.56
CA GLU A 341 -9.39 9.20 -18.24
C GLU A 341 -10.71 9.43 -18.99
N ILE A 342 -11.38 10.55 -18.69
CA ILE A 342 -12.74 10.84 -19.18
C ILE A 342 -12.79 12.21 -19.85
N SER A 343 -13.61 12.37 -20.88
CA SER A 343 -13.73 13.65 -21.60
C SER A 343 -14.45 14.75 -20.81
N SER A 344 -15.22 14.37 -19.79
CA SER A 344 -16.04 15.28 -18.99
C SER A 344 -15.20 16.16 -18.07
N LYS A 345 -14.74 17.29 -18.60
CA LYS A 345 -13.87 18.25 -17.88
C LYS A 345 -14.46 18.75 -16.56
N GLY A 346 -15.78 18.86 -16.48
CA GLY A 346 -16.48 19.31 -15.27
C GLY A 346 -16.32 18.37 -14.07
N MET A 347 -15.95 17.10 -14.30
CA MET A 347 -15.80 16.08 -13.25
C MET A 347 -14.50 16.24 -12.43
N ARG A 348 -13.68 17.26 -12.69
CA ARG A 348 -12.45 17.50 -11.92
C ARG A 348 -12.75 17.70 -10.43
N SER A 349 -13.85 18.35 -10.11
CA SER A 349 -14.35 18.64 -8.77
C SER A 349 -15.53 17.74 -8.37
N TRP A 350 -15.49 16.47 -8.79
CA TRP A 350 -16.52 15.49 -8.44
C TRP A 350 -15.93 14.46 -7.49
N THR A 351 -16.72 14.08 -6.49
CA THR A 351 -16.50 12.90 -5.66
C THR A 351 -17.78 12.06 -5.68
N GLY A 352 -17.66 10.75 -5.48
CA GLY A 352 -18.85 9.92 -5.50
C GLY A 352 -18.74 8.60 -4.75
N ILE A 353 -19.86 8.22 -4.17
CA ILE A 353 -20.10 6.91 -3.57
C ILE A 353 -21.25 6.22 -4.32
N SER A 354 -21.06 4.98 -4.73
CA SER A 354 -22.11 4.13 -5.32
C SER A 354 -22.13 2.75 -4.65
N TYR A 355 -22.94 2.59 -3.61
CA TYR A 355 -22.90 1.42 -2.73
C TYR A 355 -24.31 1.00 -2.27
N PRO A 356 -24.61 -0.31 -2.10
CA PRO A 356 -23.72 -1.47 -2.24
C PRO A 356 -23.72 -2.12 -3.63
N PHE A 357 -24.53 -1.61 -4.56
CA PHE A 357 -24.84 -2.31 -5.80
C PHE A 357 -23.75 -2.25 -6.88
N ASN A 358 -22.84 -1.26 -6.82
CA ASN A 358 -21.78 -1.12 -7.81
C ASN A 358 -20.48 -1.82 -7.38
N LYS A 359 -19.69 -2.27 -8.36
CA LYS A 359 -18.42 -2.97 -8.10
C LYS A 359 -17.26 -2.05 -7.75
N LEU A 360 -17.36 -0.79 -8.17
CA LEU A 360 -16.53 0.32 -7.72
C LEU A 360 -17.42 1.23 -6.89
N ALA A 361 -17.10 1.40 -5.60
CA ALA A 361 -17.96 2.05 -4.64
C ALA A 361 -17.55 3.48 -4.30
N TYR A 362 -16.28 3.85 -4.47
CA TYR A 362 -15.77 5.17 -4.09
C TYR A 362 -14.88 5.71 -5.22
N ALA A 363 -15.03 6.98 -5.59
CA ALA A 363 -14.18 7.59 -6.60
C ALA A 363 -14.07 9.12 -6.45
N ILE A 364 -12.97 9.67 -6.96
CA ILE A 364 -12.70 11.11 -6.95
C ILE A 364 -12.13 11.57 -8.31
N GLY A 365 -12.44 12.81 -8.70
CA GLY A 365 -11.67 13.54 -9.71
C GLY A 365 -10.28 13.84 -9.14
N ASP A 366 -9.27 13.15 -9.66
CA ASP A 366 -7.92 13.09 -9.09
C ASP A 366 -6.92 13.99 -9.86
N GLY A 367 -7.29 14.47 -11.05
CA GLY A 367 -6.44 15.38 -11.80
C GLY A 367 -6.94 15.68 -13.20
N THR A 368 -6.07 16.32 -13.98
CA THR A 368 -6.32 16.63 -15.39
C THR A 368 -5.11 16.19 -16.20
N THR A 369 -5.34 15.38 -17.24
CA THR A 369 -4.25 14.92 -18.12
C THR A 369 -3.75 16.06 -19.00
N PRO A 370 -2.54 15.97 -19.59
CA PRO A 370 -2.04 16.97 -20.54
C PRO A 370 -2.97 17.20 -21.75
N GLN A 371 -3.83 16.23 -22.08
CA GLN A 371 -4.84 16.33 -23.13
C GLN A 371 -6.07 17.16 -22.70
N GLY A 372 -6.12 17.59 -21.43
CA GLY A 372 -7.22 18.36 -20.86
C GLY A 372 -8.43 17.52 -20.46
N ASN A 373 -8.26 16.20 -20.34
CA ASN A 373 -9.30 15.27 -19.87
C ASN A 373 -9.23 15.15 -18.34
N THR A 374 -10.36 14.87 -17.71
CA THR A 374 -10.38 14.59 -16.27
C THR A 374 -9.86 13.18 -16.01
N HIS A 375 -8.98 13.05 -15.02
CA HIS A 375 -8.59 11.76 -14.45
C HIS A 375 -9.46 11.48 -13.23
N VAL A 376 -10.16 10.35 -13.24
CA VAL A 376 -10.92 9.81 -12.11
C VAL A 376 -10.22 8.57 -11.60
N VAL A 377 -10.06 8.45 -10.29
CA VAL A 377 -9.58 7.22 -9.63
C VAL A 377 -10.73 6.58 -8.87
N CYS A 378 -10.92 5.28 -9.11
CA CYS A 378 -12.06 4.51 -8.64
C CYS A 378 -11.61 3.31 -7.81
N PHE A 379 -12.34 3.03 -6.73
CA PHE A 379 -12.03 1.99 -5.75
C PHE A 379 -13.19 1.01 -5.58
N GLY A 380 -12.85 -0.27 -5.58
CA GLY A 380 -13.71 -1.38 -5.19
C GLY A 380 -12.95 -2.33 -4.26
N GLY A 381 -13.63 -3.38 -3.82
CA GLY A 381 -13.06 -4.35 -2.88
C GLY A 381 -13.81 -5.68 -2.89
N ASN A 382 -13.57 -6.52 -1.90
CA ASN A 382 -14.14 -7.86 -1.84
C ASN A 382 -15.66 -7.88 -1.59
N PHE A 383 -16.22 -6.80 -1.05
CA PHE A 383 -17.66 -6.66 -0.77
C PHE A 383 -18.57 -6.77 -2.01
N ASN A 384 -18.08 -6.39 -3.20
CA ASN A 384 -18.76 -6.56 -4.49
C ASN A 384 -17.73 -6.62 -5.63
N HIS A 385 -16.96 -7.71 -5.65
CA HIS A 385 -15.67 -7.75 -6.35
C HIS A 385 -15.76 -7.83 -7.89
N ILE A 386 -14.72 -7.32 -8.55
CA ILE A 386 -14.44 -7.47 -9.99
C ILE A 386 -12.94 -7.69 -10.20
N GLN A 387 -12.60 -8.58 -11.14
CA GLN A 387 -11.25 -8.65 -11.69
C GLN A 387 -11.22 -7.82 -12.98
N PRO A 388 -10.60 -6.62 -12.97
CA PRO A 388 -10.86 -5.60 -13.99
C PRO A 388 -10.41 -5.99 -15.40
N GLU A 389 -9.45 -6.89 -15.53
CA GLU A 389 -8.94 -7.43 -16.79
C GLU A 389 -9.78 -8.56 -17.39
N GLU A 390 -10.63 -9.24 -16.62
CA GLU A 390 -11.39 -10.41 -17.10
C GLU A 390 -12.52 -10.00 -18.06
N ASP A 391 -13.19 -8.90 -17.77
CA ASP A 391 -14.22 -8.31 -18.63
C ASP A 391 -14.14 -6.78 -18.58
N VAL A 392 -13.47 -6.20 -19.59
CA VAL A 392 -13.31 -4.75 -19.68
C VAL A 392 -14.64 -4.01 -19.88
N ALA A 393 -15.66 -4.65 -20.44
CA ALA A 393 -16.98 -4.05 -20.58
C ALA A 393 -17.67 -3.94 -19.21
N ALA A 394 -17.55 -4.97 -18.37
CA ALA A 394 -18.00 -4.91 -16.98
C ALA A 394 -17.24 -3.85 -16.17
N THR A 395 -15.92 -3.72 -16.38
CA THR A 395 -15.09 -2.67 -15.73
C THR A 395 -15.54 -1.27 -16.15
N LYS A 396 -15.73 -1.03 -17.45
CA LYS A 396 -16.27 0.23 -17.97
C LYS A 396 -17.65 0.54 -17.42
N LYS A 397 -18.52 -0.46 -17.34
CA LYS A 397 -19.86 -0.33 -16.74
C LYS A 397 -19.77 0.04 -15.26
N ALA A 398 -18.85 -0.56 -14.50
CA ALA A 398 -18.64 -0.21 -13.10
C ALA A 398 -18.15 1.24 -12.93
N VAL A 399 -17.28 1.71 -13.83
CA VAL A 399 -16.84 3.12 -13.86
C VAL A 399 -18.00 4.05 -14.22
N ASP A 400 -18.71 3.79 -15.33
CA ASP A 400 -19.86 4.60 -15.76
C ASP A 400 -20.96 4.65 -14.69
N ASN A 401 -21.23 3.53 -14.04
CA ASN A 401 -22.19 3.45 -12.96
C ASN A 401 -21.85 4.33 -11.75
N LEU A 402 -20.64 4.85 -11.59
CA LEU A 402 -20.35 5.81 -10.51
C LEU A 402 -21.07 7.16 -10.74
N SER A 403 -21.16 7.60 -12.00
CA SER A 403 -21.92 8.78 -12.41
C SER A 403 -22.46 8.56 -13.84
N PRO A 404 -23.61 7.88 -13.99
CA PRO A 404 -24.11 7.44 -15.29
C PRO A 404 -24.25 8.58 -16.28
N GLY A 405 -23.67 8.41 -17.47
CA GLY A 405 -23.71 9.42 -18.54
C GLY A 405 -22.67 10.53 -18.42
N ASN A 406 -21.92 10.62 -17.32
CA ASN A 406 -20.89 11.64 -17.11
C ASN A 406 -19.46 11.11 -17.28
N MET A 407 -19.25 9.80 -17.50
CA MET A 407 -17.92 9.20 -17.48
C MET A 407 -17.22 9.07 -18.84
N ASP A 408 -17.87 9.27 -20.00
CA ASP A 408 -17.33 9.10 -21.38
C ASP A 408 -15.82 8.72 -21.46
N ILE A 409 -15.58 7.41 -21.27
CA ILE A 409 -14.25 6.88 -20.92
C ILE A 409 -13.35 6.83 -22.16
N LYS A 410 -12.21 7.51 -22.09
CA LYS A 410 -11.15 7.51 -23.13
C LYS A 410 -10.03 6.53 -22.82
N ARG A 411 -9.73 6.30 -21.54
CA ARG A 411 -8.70 5.35 -21.12
C ARG A 411 -9.08 4.69 -19.81
N LEU A 412 -8.72 3.42 -19.66
CA LEU A 412 -8.59 2.79 -18.35
C LEU A 412 -7.14 2.41 -18.10
N VAL A 413 -6.67 2.58 -16.88
CA VAL A 413 -5.34 2.13 -16.44
C VAL A 413 -5.49 1.49 -15.06
N PHE A 414 -4.95 0.30 -14.86
CA PHE A 414 -5.05 -0.41 -13.59
C PHE A 414 -4.02 -1.53 -13.47
N HIS A 415 -3.83 -2.04 -12.26
CA HIS A 415 -3.08 -3.25 -12.00
C HIS A 415 -3.89 -4.14 -11.05
N ASN A 416 -4.00 -5.43 -11.35
CA ASN A 416 -4.74 -6.36 -10.52
C ASN A 416 -3.86 -6.92 -9.39
N TRP A 417 -3.93 -6.29 -8.22
CA TRP A 417 -3.20 -6.74 -7.03
C TRP A 417 -3.72 -8.06 -6.44
N SER A 418 -4.98 -8.41 -6.67
CA SER A 418 -5.60 -9.64 -6.15
C SER A 418 -4.99 -10.89 -6.82
N ARG A 419 -4.87 -10.86 -8.15
CA ARG A 419 -4.32 -11.97 -8.95
C ARG A 419 -2.80 -11.94 -9.13
N ASP A 420 -2.15 -10.84 -8.75
CA ASP A 420 -0.70 -10.74 -8.79
C ASP A 420 -0.04 -11.73 -7.82
N GLU A 421 0.75 -12.68 -8.36
CA GLU A 421 1.36 -13.73 -7.56
C GLU A 421 2.40 -13.26 -6.53
N PHE A 422 2.95 -12.05 -6.71
CA PHE A 422 3.94 -11.43 -5.83
C PHE A 422 3.32 -10.36 -4.92
N ALA A 423 1.99 -10.25 -4.87
CA ALA A 423 1.27 -9.41 -3.91
C ALA A 423 0.10 -10.14 -3.23
N LYS A 424 -0.75 -10.84 -4.00
CA LYS A 424 -1.92 -11.61 -3.55
C LYS A 424 -2.89 -10.80 -2.67
N GLY A 425 -3.08 -9.54 -3.05
CA GLY A 425 -3.77 -8.50 -2.29
C GLY A 425 -3.05 -7.16 -2.42
N ALA A 426 -3.73 -6.06 -2.08
CA ALA A 426 -3.15 -4.72 -2.14
C ALA A 426 -2.36 -4.39 -0.85
N TRP A 427 -2.77 -3.38 -0.10
CA TRP A 427 -2.14 -3.07 1.19
C TRP A 427 -2.67 -3.98 2.29
N PHE A 428 -1.91 -4.12 3.38
CA PHE A 428 -2.35 -4.91 4.52
C PHE A 428 -3.59 -4.30 5.18
N PHE A 429 -4.59 -5.14 5.45
CA PHE A 429 -5.64 -4.82 6.41
C PHE A 429 -6.01 -6.12 7.12
N SER A 430 -5.95 -6.13 8.44
CA SER A 430 -6.11 -7.38 9.20
C SER A 430 -7.57 -7.86 9.23
N PRO A 431 -7.80 -9.18 9.21
CA PRO A 431 -9.02 -9.72 9.78
C PRO A 431 -9.02 -9.57 11.30
N PRO A 432 -10.20 -9.65 11.96
CA PRO A 432 -10.27 -9.74 13.40
C PRO A 432 -9.31 -10.81 13.96
N GLN A 433 -8.74 -10.55 15.12
CA GLN A 433 -7.84 -11.41 15.92
C GLN A 433 -6.42 -11.62 15.36
N LEU A 434 -6.13 -11.22 14.12
CA LEU A 434 -4.81 -11.50 13.52
C LEU A 434 -3.68 -10.71 14.21
N LEU A 435 -3.92 -9.46 14.60
CA LEU A 435 -2.86 -8.63 15.18
C LEU A 435 -2.54 -9.02 16.62
N SER A 436 -3.58 -9.24 17.43
CA SER A 436 -3.43 -9.61 18.84
C SER A 436 -2.77 -10.98 19.03
N THR A 437 -2.87 -11.86 18.04
CA THR A 437 -2.29 -13.21 18.07
C THR A 437 -0.94 -13.32 17.38
N SER A 438 -0.67 -12.51 16.35
CA SER A 438 0.44 -12.78 15.42
C SER A 438 1.36 -11.60 15.14
N LEU A 439 1.06 -10.36 15.55
CA LEU A 439 1.89 -9.20 15.22
C LEU A 439 3.33 -9.33 15.74
N GLU A 440 3.50 -9.84 16.96
CA GLU A 440 4.83 -10.07 17.53
C GLU A 440 5.62 -11.11 16.71
N ALA A 441 5.00 -12.27 16.43
CA ALA A 441 5.61 -13.32 15.61
C ALA A 441 5.91 -12.85 14.18
N LEU A 442 5.08 -12.01 13.57
CA LEU A 442 5.31 -11.41 12.25
C LEU A 442 6.53 -10.49 12.24
N ARG A 443 6.83 -9.81 13.35
CA ARG A 443 7.99 -8.92 13.51
C ARG A 443 9.25 -9.65 13.99
N ALA A 444 9.09 -10.80 14.63
CA ALA A 444 10.18 -11.54 15.26
C ALA A 444 11.26 -11.97 14.26
N ARG A 445 12.50 -12.02 14.74
CA ARG A 445 13.63 -12.54 13.97
C ARG A 445 13.50 -14.06 13.77
N HIS A 446 14.03 -14.58 12.65
CA HIS A 446 14.15 -16.02 12.41
C HIS A 446 15.60 -16.39 12.06
N GLY A 447 16.40 -16.78 13.05
CA GLY A 447 17.82 -17.07 12.83
C GLY A 447 18.54 -15.88 12.19
N ASN A 448 19.15 -16.05 11.03
CA ASN A 448 19.82 -14.98 10.27
C ASN A 448 18.89 -14.23 9.27
N VAL A 449 17.58 -14.48 9.32
CA VAL A 449 16.56 -13.83 8.50
C VAL A 449 15.81 -12.77 9.30
N LEU A 450 15.81 -11.54 8.80
CA LEU A 450 15.03 -10.42 9.30
C LEU A 450 13.81 -10.20 8.41
N PHE A 451 12.61 -10.24 8.99
CA PHE A 451 11.38 -9.93 8.25
C PHE A 451 11.07 -8.44 8.36
N ALA A 452 10.84 -7.77 7.24
CA ALA A 452 10.60 -6.33 7.17
C ALA A 452 9.62 -5.98 6.05
N ASN A 453 8.37 -5.74 6.40
CA ASN A 453 7.34 -5.36 5.44
C ASN A 453 6.32 -4.46 6.12
N SER A 454 5.76 -3.50 5.38
CA SER A 454 4.69 -2.64 5.86
C SER A 454 3.54 -3.38 6.50
N ASP A 455 3.28 -4.63 6.11
CA ASP A 455 2.21 -5.49 6.65
C ASP A 455 2.29 -5.70 8.17
N TRP A 456 3.47 -5.52 8.79
CA TRP A 456 3.66 -5.67 10.23
C TRP A 456 4.46 -4.52 10.86
N ALA A 457 4.45 -3.34 10.23
CA ALA A 457 4.96 -2.12 10.86
C ALA A 457 4.13 -1.75 12.11
N VAL A 458 4.68 -0.92 13.01
CA VAL A 458 3.98 -0.50 14.22
C VAL A 458 3.26 0.83 14.06
N GLY A 459 3.85 1.77 13.31
CA GLY A 459 3.26 3.07 12.99
C GLY A 459 2.28 2.94 11.84
N TRP A 460 2.59 3.53 10.69
CA TRP A 460 1.74 3.48 9.49
C TRP A 460 1.81 2.12 8.76
N ARG A 461 1.43 1.05 9.47
CA ARG A 461 1.23 -0.30 8.92
C ARG A 461 0.32 -0.25 7.72
N SER A 462 0.68 -1.01 6.68
CA SER A 462 0.07 -1.05 5.33
C SER A 462 0.45 0.09 4.37
N PHE A 463 1.03 1.19 4.84
CA PHE A 463 1.39 2.34 4.00
C PHE A 463 2.82 2.23 3.45
N ILE A 464 3.15 3.12 2.50
CA ILE A 464 4.53 3.36 2.07
C ILE A 464 5.42 3.74 3.28
N ASP A 465 4.86 4.52 4.21
CA ASP A 465 5.54 4.92 5.44
C ASP A 465 5.96 3.72 6.30
N GLY A 466 5.04 2.79 6.59
CA GLY A 466 5.36 1.55 7.31
C GLY A 466 6.35 0.66 6.56
N ALA A 467 6.39 0.71 5.22
CA ALA A 467 7.43 0.02 4.46
C ALA A 467 8.81 0.61 4.76
N ILE A 468 8.93 1.94 4.78
CA ILE A 468 10.19 2.65 5.07
C ILE A 468 10.58 2.47 6.54
N GLU A 469 9.63 2.51 7.47
CA GLU A 469 9.83 2.16 8.90
C GLU A 469 10.53 0.79 9.03
N GLU A 470 9.94 -0.24 8.43
CA GLU A 470 10.42 -1.61 8.56
C GLU A 470 11.75 -1.85 7.84
N GLY A 471 11.94 -1.22 6.68
CA GLY A 471 13.22 -1.27 5.98
C GLY A 471 14.34 -0.60 6.76
N THR A 472 14.04 0.54 7.39
CA THR A 472 14.98 1.25 8.28
C THR A 472 15.36 0.38 9.48
N ARG A 473 14.37 -0.23 10.15
CA ARG A 473 14.58 -1.13 11.28
C ARG A 473 15.51 -2.30 10.90
N ALA A 474 15.22 -2.98 9.79
CA ALA A 474 16.00 -4.15 9.39
C ALA A 474 17.44 -3.78 8.97
N ALA A 475 17.63 -2.69 8.24
CA ALA A 475 18.98 -2.23 7.90
C ALA A 475 19.80 -1.83 9.13
N MET A 476 19.18 -1.18 10.12
CA MET A 476 19.85 -0.83 11.36
C MET A 476 20.32 -2.06 12.13
N THR A 477 19.47 -3.08 12.29
CA THR A 477 19.88 -4.33 12.94
C THR A 477 21.04 -5.01 12.21
N VAL A 478 20.99 -5.07 10.88
CA VAL A 478 22.07 -5.68 10.09
C VAL A 478 23.37 -4.86 10.17
N LYS A 479 23.27 -3.53 10.18
CA LYS A 479 24.41 -2.63 10.38
C LYS A 479 25.04 -2.84 11.76
N GLU A 480 24.26 -3.00 12.82
CA GLU A 480 24.78 -3.23 14.17
C GLU A 480 25.51 -4.58 14.28
N GLU A 481 25.02 -5.60 13.56
CA GLU A 481 25.59 -6.94 13.63
C GLU A 481 26.81 -7.15 12.72
N LEU A 482 26.82 -6.54 11.54
CA LEU A 482 27.84 -6.75 10.52
C LEU A 482 28.77 -5.55 10.32
N GLY A 483 28.38 -4.38 10.82
CA GLY A 483 29.19 -3.17 10.72
C GLY A 483 30.51 -3.31 11.50
N PRO A 484 31.50 -2.43 11.22
CA PRO A 484 32.71 -2.38 12.01
C PRO A 484 32.33 -2.11 13.46
N ARG A 485 32.71 -2.99 14.40
CA ARG A 485 32.52 -2.72 15.83
C ARG A 485 33.23 -1.41 16.15
N THR A 486 32.48 -0.36 16.46
CA THR A 486 33.03 0.81 17.12
C THR A 486 33.56 0.37 18.48
N THR A 487 34.84 0.02 18.54
CA THR A 487 35.56 0.00 19.82
C THR A 487 35.58 1.43 20.31
N PHE A 488 34.61 1.80 21.15
CA PHE A 488 34.80 2.93 22.04
C PHE A 488 36.01 2.58 22.90
N ARG A 489 37.18 3.14 22.54
CA ARG A 489 38.27 3.26 23.50
C ARG A 489 37.74 4.16 24.60
N SER A 490 37.39 3.56 25.74
CA SER A 490 37.12 4.26 26.99
C SER A 490 38.41 4.96 27.41
N ASN A 491 38.62 6.16 26.89
CA ASN A 491 39.53 7.12 27.48
C ASN A 491 38.66 8.16 28.19
N LEU A 492 38.18 7.81 29.39
CA LEU A 492 37.83 8.72 30.48
C LEU A 492 37.87 7.93 31.78
#